data_AF-A0A7X8AFI7-F1
#
_entry.id   AF-A0A7X8AFI7-F1
#
_cell.length_a   1.000
_cell.length_b   1.000
_cell.length_c   1.000
_cell.angle_alpha   90.00
_cell.angle_beta   90.00
_cell.angle_gamma   90.00
#
_symmetry.space_group_name_H-M   'P 1'
#
loop_
_entity.id
_entity.type
_entity.pdbx_description
1 polymer ?
#
loop_
_entity_poly.entity_id
_entity_poly.type
_entity_poly.pdbx_seq_one_letter_code
_entity_poly.pdbx_strand_id
1 'polypeptide(L)'
;MALFRNIMMLIAVLTGIGMVLGYILSSPKASGLGAIGGTAQKFKVRKARDIFLDKIILWCAIAFGLCAFILSVVDPSIWTK
;
A
#
# COMPACT_ATOMS: atom_id res chain seq x y z
N MET A 1 -10.35 -22.68 12.41
CA MET A 1 -9.14 -21.88 12.08
C MET A 1 -9.02 -21.57 10.58
N ALA A 2 -9.33 -22.50 9.67
CA ALA A 2 -9.22 -22.27 8.22
C ALA A 2 -10.10 -21.12 7.68
N LEU A 3 -11.33 -20.96 8.20
CA LEU A 3 -12.28 -19.94 7.76
C LEU A 3 -11.79 -18.51 8.08
N PHE A 4 -11.30 -18.30 9.31
CA PHE A 4 -10.70 -17.03 9.76
C PHE A 4 -9.49 -16.64 8.90
N ARG A 5 -8.61 -17.61 8.61
CA ARG A 5 -7.43 -17.41 7.76
C ARG A 5 -7.80 -17.01 6.33
N ASN A 6 -8.81 -17.65 5.74
CA ASN A 6 -9.28 -17.33 4.41
C ASN A 6 -9.88 -15.92 4.34
N ILE A 7 -10.62 -15.50 5.38
CA ILE A 7 -11.17 -14.14 5.47
C ILE A 7 -10.04 -13.11 5.55
N MET A 8 -9.03 -13.32 6.40
CA MET A 8 -7.88 -12.41 6.50
C MET A 8 -7.07 -12.35 5.21
N MET A 9 -6.86 -13.49 4.53
CA MET A 9 -6.21 -13.51 3.21
C MET A 9 -7.00 -12.73 2.17
N LEU A 10 -8.33 -12.90 2.13
CA LEU A 10 -9.17 -12.13 1.20
C LEU A 10 -9.06 -10.62 1.44
N ILE A 11 -9.12 -10.19 2.70
CA ILE A 11 -9.00 -8.78 3.07
C ILE A 11 -7.62 -8.23 2.69
N ALA A 12 -6.55 -9.00 2.93
CA ALA A 12 -5.18 -8.63 2.54
C ALA A 12 -5.03 -8.51 1.01
N VAL A 13 -5.58 -9.46 0.25
CA VAL A 13 -5.53 -9.41 -1.22
C VAL A 13 -6.33 -8.21 -1.77
N LEU A 14 -7.52 -7.96 -1.25
CA LEU A 14 -8.36 -6.81 -1.65
C LEU A 14 -7.68 -5.48 -1.35
N THR A 15 -7.09 -5.32 -0.15
CA THR A 15 -6.37 -4.11 0.23
C THR A 15 -5.08 -3.93 -0.58
N GLY A 16 -4.39 -5.02 -0.91
CA GLY A 16 -3.22 -5.01 -1.80
C GLY A 16 -3.57 -4.55 -3.22
N ILE A 17 -4.65 -5.09 -3.81
CA ILE A 17 -5.14 -4.66 -5.14
C ILE A 17 -5.51 -3.17 -5.11
N GLY A 18 -6.20 -2.72 -4.06
CA GLY A 18 -6.56 -1.31 -3.87
C GLY A 18 -5.33 -0.38 -3.82
N MET A 19 -4.26 -0.80 -3.14
CA MET A 19 -3.00 -0.05 -3.13
C MET A 19 -2.34 0.00 -4.51
N VAL A 20 -2.24 -1.14 -5.21
CA VAL A 20 -1.61 -1.19 -6.54
C VAL A 20 -2.35 -0.28 -7.52
N LEU A 21 -3.67 -0.35 -7.54
CA LEU A 21 -4.49 0.54 -8.37
C LEU A 21 -4.32 2.01 -7.95
N GLY A 22 -4.27 2.29 -6.65
CA GLY A 22 -4.00 3.62 -6.12
C GLY A 22 -2.65 4.18 -6.61
N TYR A 23 -1.59 3.37 -6.61
CA TYR A 23 -0.28 3.77 -7.10
C TYR A 23 -0.24 3.98 -8.61
N ILE A 24 -0.90 3.12 -9.39
CA ILE A 24 -0.96 3.26 -10.86
C ILE A 24 -1.73 4.53 -11.26
N LEU A 25 -2.81 4.86 -10.54
CA LEU A 25 -3.60 6.07 -10.79
C LEU A 25 -2.95 7.35 -10.25
N SER A 26 -2.02 7.22 -9.30
CA SER A 26 -1.28 8.34 -8.74
C SER A 26 -0.25 8.83 -9.75
N SER A 27 -0.27 10.14 -10.03
CA SER A 27 0.67 10.73 -10.98
C SER A 27 2.11 10.65 -10.46
N PRO A 28 3.12 10.37 -11.30
CA PRO A 28 4.51 10.33 -10.87
C PRO A 28 4.89 11.65 -10.19
N LYS A 29 5.24 11.56 -8.90
CA LYS A 29 5.53 12.72 -8.05
C LYS A 29 6.73 13.52 -8.55
N ALA A 30 7.63 12.89 -9.33
CA ALA A 30 8.67 13.55 -10.10
C ALA A 30 9.09 12.66 -11.30
N SER A 31 9.55 13.26 -12.41
CA SER A 31 10.01 12.58 -13.63
C SER A 31 11.41 13.07 -13.99
N GLY A 32 12.33 12.14 -14.33
CA GLY A 32 13.73 12.42 -14.69
C GLY A 32 14.77 12.05 -13.62
N LEU A 33 16.07 12.11 -13.94
CA LEU A 33 17.17 11.72 -13.03
C LEU A 33 17.23 12.59 -11.76
N GLY A 34 16.85 13.88 -11.87
CA GLY A 34 16.77 14.82 -10.74
C GLY A 34 15.57 14.60 -9.80
N ALA A 35 14.63 13.72 -10.18
CA ALA A 35 13.50 13.31 -9.34
C ALA A 35 13.91 12.37 -8.19
N ILE A 36 14.95 11.57 -8.43
CA ILE A 36 15.38 10.48 -7.55
C ILE A 36 16.03 11.04 -6.27
N GLY A 37 16.61 12.25 -6.32
CA GLY A 37 17.22 12.95 -5.18
C GLY A 37 16.27 13.83 -4.36
N GLY A 38 14.97 13.86 -4.66
CA GLY A 38 13.95 14.59 -3.87
C GLY A 38 13.98 16.13 -3.94
N THR A 39 15.04 16.72 -4.49
CA THR A 39 15.19 18.18 -4.65
C THR A 39 14.24 18.77 -5.69
N ALA A 40 13.88 18.02 -6.74
CA ALA A 40 12.91 18.46 -7.75
C ALA A 40 11.46 18.51 -7.26
N GLN A 41 11.15 17.91 -6.10
CA GLN A 41 9.79 17.78 -5.59
C GLN A 41 9.33 18.99 -4.75
N LYS A 42 10.24 19.90 -4.36
CA LYS A 42 9.93 21.07 -3.51
C LYS A 42 9.07 22.14 -4.21
N PHE A 43 9.08 22.19 -5.54
CA PHE A 43 8.38 23.22 -6.33
C PHE A 43 7.17 22.69 -7.12
N LYS A 44 6.82 21.41 -6.96
CA LYS A 44 5.68 20.83 -7.68
C LYS A 44 4.39 21.09 -6.91
N VAL A 45 3.47 21.83 -7.53
CA VAL A 45 2.11 22.04 -7.01
C VAL A 45 1.43 20.67 -6.94
N ARG A 46 1.26 20.13 -5.73
CA ARG A 46 0.52 18.87 -5.51
C ARG A 46 -0.95 19.13 -5.84
N LYS A 47 -1.48 18.45 -6.87
CA LYS A 47 -2.92 18.51 -7.15
C LYS A 47 -3.68 17.88 -5.98
N ALA A 48 -4.82 18.47 -5.61
CA ALA A 48 -5.66 17.96 -4.51
C ALA A 48 -6.02 16.48 -4.67
N ARG A 49 -6.20 16.02 -5.92
CA ARG A 49 -6.42 14.61 -6.27
C ARG A 49 -5.29 13.69 -5.81
N ASP A 50 -4.03 14.10 -6.01
CA ASP A 50 -2.88 13.27 -5.65
C ASP A 50 -2.72 13.20 -4.12
N ILE A 51 -3.07 14.27 -3.39
CA ILE A 51 -3.08 14.28 -1.91
C ILE A 51 -4.15 13.33 -1.36
N PHE A 52 -5.32 13.30 -2.00
CA PHE A 52 -6.41 12.41 -1.61
C PHE A 52 -6.06 10.93 -1.87
N LEU A 53 -5.52 10.62 -3.06
CA LEU A 53 -5.03 9.28 -3.37
C LEU A 53 -3.91 8.86 -2.41
N ASP A 54 -2.99 9.75 -2.06
CA ASP A 54 -1.90 9.45 -1.12
C ASP A 54 -2.42 9.04 0.26
N LYS A 55 -3.44 9.76 0.77
CA LYS A 55 -4.10 9.39 2.03
C LYS A 55 -4.79 8.03 1.93
N ILE A 56 -5.53 7.75 0.86
CA ILE A 56 -6.19 6.45 0.67
C ILE A 56 -5.18 5.31 0.62
N ILE A 57 -4.10 5.50 -0.14
CA ILE A 57 -3.02 4.52 -0.26
C ILE A 57 -2.37 4.29 1.11
N LEU A 58 -2.13 5.35 1.89
CA LEU A 58 -1.58 5.25 3.23
C LEU A 58 -2.50 4.44 4.17
N TRP A 59 -3.80 4.71 4.16
CA TRP A 59 -4.76 3.95 4.97
C TRP A 59 -4.82 2.48 4.54
N CYS A 60 -4.81 2.20 3.23
CA CYS A 60 -4.74 0.83 2.72
C CYS A 60 -3.41 0.14 3.11
N ALA A 61 -2.29 0.88 3.11
CA ALA A 61 -0.99 0.37 3.52
C ALA A 61 -0.98 -0.09 4.98
N ILE A 62 -1.53 0.75 5.85
CA ILE A 62 -1.59 0.46 7.28
C ILE A 62 -2.51 -0.74 7.51
N ALA A 63 -3.68 -0.77 6.88
CA ALA A 63 -4.63 -1.89 7.01
C ALA A 63 -4.04 -3.21 6.48
N PHE A 64 -3.36 -3.17 5.33
CA PHE A 64 -2.67 -4.32 4.76
C PHE A 64 -1.54 -4.80 5.67
N GLY A 65 -0.70 -3.88 6.14
CA GLY A 65 0.40 -4.18 7.06
C GLY A 65 -0.07 -4.82 8.36
N LEU A 66 -1.16 -4.31 8.94
CA LEU A 66 -1.76 -4.88 10.16
C LEU A 66 -2.30 -6.30 9.91
N CYS A 67 -3.05 -6.50 8.81
CA CYS A 67 -3.57 -7.82 8.45
C CYS A 67 -2.44 -8.82 8.20
N ALA A 68 -1.39 -8.41 7.48
CA ALA A 68 -0.23 -9.26 7.20
C ALA A 68 0.52 -9.61 8.48
N PHE A 69 0.70 -8.65 9.39
CA PHE A 69 1.36 -8.87 10.68
C PHE A 69 0.58 -9.87 11.55
N ILE A 70 -0.74 -9.66 11.69
CA ILE A 70 -1.58 -10.57 12.48
C ILE A 70 -1.60 -11.97 11.86
N LEU A 71 -1.71 -12.08 10.53
CA LEU A 71 -1.67 -13.37 9.84
C LEU A 71 -0.34 -14.10 10.05
N SER A 72 0.78 -13.37 10.00
CA SER A 72 2.12 -13.92 10.25
C SER A 72 2.29 -14.46 11.67
N VAL A 73 1.72 -13.78 12.67
CA VAL A 73 1.79 -14.20 14.08
C VAL A 73 0.84 -15.36 14.38
N VAL A 74 -0.37 -15.34 13.80
CA VAL A 74 -1.41 -16.35 14.06
C VAL A 74 -1.17 -17.66 13.32
N ASP A 75 -0.54 -17.62 12.15
CA ASP A 75 -0.31 -18.81 11.33
C ASP A 75 1.20 -19.05 11.10
N PRO A 76 1.90 -19.69 12.06
CA PRO A 76 3.33 -20.00 11.94
C PRO A 76 3.65 -21.03 10.85
N SER A 77 2.63 -21.64 10.21
CA SER A 77 2.80 -22.54 9.06
C SER A 77 3.38 -21.83 7.82
N ILE A 78 3.30 -20.50 7.77
CA ILE A 78 3.90 -19.67 6.72
C ILE A 78 5.43 -19.74 6.74
N TRP A 79 6.04 -19.88 7.93
CA TRP A 79 7.49 -19.89 8.13
C TRP A 79 8.11 -21.29 8.16
N THR A 80 7.29 -22.34 8.22
CA THR A 80 7.71 -23.72 8.52
C THR A 80 7.49 -24.68 7.35
N LYS A 81 7.56 -24.18 6.11
CA LYS A 81 7.65 -25.01 4.91
C LYS A 81 9.06 -25.03 4.34
#